data_AF-A0A956J1D2-F1
#
_entry.id   AF-A0A956J1D2-F1
#
_cell.length_a   1.000
_cell.length_b   1.000
_cell.length_c   1.000
_cell.angle_alpha   90.00
_cell.angle_beta   90.00
_cell.angle_gamma   90.00
#
_symmetry.space_group_name_H-M   'P 1'
#
loop_
_entity.id
_entity.type
_entity.pdbx_description
1 polymer ?
#
loop_
_entity_poly.entity_id
_entity_poly.type
_entity_poly.pdbx_seq_one_letter_code
_entity_poly.pdbx_strand_id
1 'polypeptide(L)'
;MGWLREMMQRGTQPPRSFGELARRCLAHPSWPADPRPKPRSLATLFSRLDRELDFDWLRDRPAVQQTMAEVLEVPVADIQVHCLVSKGFGAPGEATVRLDDVPFGRALRLKEEPLPPGIPLLPQRVSAWDRVWWVAPSGSGRSLVGRWLEARGAARWVAARDWSAAEPETREPGPVFVELHTAHESESIRRQPPREKICVAADFPPESDEWTVVRCLPLSAYIEDLVGWVAERLPSDSQLRVDTALAWLGGLPQERGVLTTLGAALGLLGLMDEIGHSQIRGRSLNQLARAAIKFRVAKLAGDHRLLKEQGLEILVGIHQQCLTETSLPADVPRSEDEWLRLIPPELARGVDVEWVKLSLQRAGAPVTVRELERAARQLPPGAFRILRALSAGGLLRNLEPGAELSLGPQWLVNIARSAALRQLLGRPALEWGEALLSPGSAISVLDALHVRLEQDPDPIVDGVLELEARDSPAYAAAVECLVRVIGL
;
A
#
# COMPACT_ATOMS: atom_id res chain seq x y z
N MET A 1 17.26 -15.99 -8.81
CA MET A 1 17.76 -15.11 -9.90
C MET A 1 16.54 -14.62 -10.66
N GLY A 2 16.60 -13.52 -11.41
CA GLY A 2 15.45 -13.09 -12.22
C GLY A 2 15.25 -14.00 -13.45
N TRP A 3 14.03 -14.07 -13.98
CA TRP A 3 13.66 -15.02 -15.04
C TRP A 3 14.49 -14.81 -16.32
N LEU A 4 14.83 -13.56 -16.66
CA LEU A 4 15.58 -13.23 -17.85
C LEU A 4 17.05 -13.62 -17.68
N ARG A 5 17.63 -13.45 -16.49
CA ARG A 5 18.97 -13.97 -16.17
C ARG A 5 19.03 -15.49 -16.21
N GLU A 6 17.99 -16.17 -15.72
CA GLU A 6 17.89 -17.62 -15.81
C GLU A 6 17.85 -18.06 -17.27
N MET A 7 17.08 -17.39 -18.13
CA MET A 7 17.08 -17.66 -19.58
C MET A 7 18.43 -17.35 -20.23
N MET A 8 19.08 -16.24 -19.87
CA MET A 8 20.43 -15.90 -20.36
C MET A 8 21.45 -17.00 -20.09
N GLN A 9 21.29 -17.79 -19.03
CA GLN A 9 22.19 -18.89 -18.68
C GLN A 9 21.89 -20.20 -19.44
N ARG A 10 20.71 -20.34 -20.05
CA ARG A 10 20.29 -21.57 -20.76
C ARG A 10 20.80 -21.66 -22.19
N GLY A 11 21.04 -20.52 -22.85
CA GLY A 11 21.50 -20.48 -24.25
C GLY A 11 22.92 -21.01 -24.43
N THR A 12 23.26 -21.46 -25.65
CA THR A 12 24.59 -22.01 -25.96
C THR A 12 25.69 -20.96 -25.92
N GLN A 13 25.35 -19.70 -26.21
CA GLN A 13 26.22 -18.54 -26.03
C GLN A 13 25.61 -17.56 -25.03
N PRO A 14 25.67 -17.83 -23.73
CA PRO A 14 24.97 -17.04 -22.72
C PRO A 14 25.50 -15.59 -22.70
N PRO A 15 24.65 -14.56 -22.86
CA PRO A 15 25.07 -13.18 -22.71
C PRO A 15 25.52 -12.94 -21.25
N ARG A 16 26.64 -12.24 -21.05
CA ARG A 16 27.24 -12.05 -19.70
C ARG A 16 26.57 -10.94 -18.89
N SER A 17 25.77 -10.09 -19.53
CA SER A 17 25.08 -8.96 -18.90
C SER A 17 23.87 -8.50 -19.73
N PHE A 18 22.96 -7.74 -19.12
CA PHE A 18 21.88 -7.09 -19.88
C PHE A 18 22.39 -6.09 -20.92
N GLY A 19 23.57 -5.49 -20.70
CA GLY A 19 24.21 -4.63 -21.69
C GLY A 19 24.62 -5.40 -22.94
N GLU A 20 25.09 -6.63 -22.77
CA GLU A 20 25.42 -7.52 -23.87
C GLU A 20 24.15 -8.04 -24.57
N LEU A 21 23.16 -8.50 -23.81
CA LEU A 21 21.87 -8.92 -24.34
C LEU A 21 21.22 -7.80 -25.18
N ALA A 22 21.19 -6.57 -24.66
CA ALA A 22 20.67 -5.40 -25.36
C ALA A 22 21.39 -5.14 -26.68
N ARG A 23 22.72 -5.25 -26.73
CA ARG A 23 23.48 -5.10 -27.97
C ARG A 23 23.17 -6.21 -28.97
N ARG A 24 23.09 -7.47 -28.52
CA ARG A 24 22.75 -8.61 -29.38
C ARG A 24 21.35 -8.48 -29.97
N CYS A 25 20.35 -8.15 -29.14
CA CYS A 25 18.98 -7.89 -29.61
C CYS A 25 18.90 -6.73 -30.60
N LEU A 26 19.54 -5.60 -30.32
CA LEU A 26 19.51 -4.44 -31.22
C LEU A 26 20.24 -4.68 -32.55
N ALA A 27 21.24 -5.56 -32.56
CA ALA A 27 21.96 -5.98 -33.76
C ALA A 27 21.20 -7.06 -34.55
N HIS A 28 20.18 -7.70 -33.96
CA HIS A 28 19.43 -8.77 -34.59
C HIS A 28 18.58 -8.23 -35.76
N PRO A 29 18.56 -8.91 -36.93
CA PRO A 29 17.80 -8.44 -38.09
C PRO A 29 16.30 -8.31 -37.85
N SER A 30 15.74 -9.17 -36.99
CA SER A 30 14.31 -9.18 -36.62
C SER A 30 13.91 -8.02 -35.69
N TRP A 31 14.86 -7.21 -35.20
CA TRP A 31 14.54 -6.12 -34.28
C TRP A 31 13.69 -5.03 -34.97
N PRO A 32 12.58 -4.55 -34.36
CA PRO A 32 11.69 -3.58 -34.99
C PRO A 32 12.39 -2.23 -35.28
N ALA A 33 12.03 -1.61 -36.41
CA ALA A 33 12.70 -0.43 -36.93
C ALA A 33 12.52 0.84 -36.06
N ASP A 34 11.40 0.98 -35.35
CA ASP A 34 11.10 2.17 -34.53
C ASP A 34 10.15 1.82 -33.36
N PRO A 35 10.39 2.28 -32.11
CA PRO A 35 11.57 2.98 -31.61
C PRO A 35 12.78 2.06 -31.39
N ARG A 36 13.95 2.49 -31.85
CA ARG A 36 15.24 1.81 -31.59
C ARG A 36 15.94 2.44 -30.38
N PRO A 37 15.78 1.87 -29.17
CA PRO A 37 16.38 2.46 -27.96
C PRO A 37 17.90 2.39 -28.02
N LYS A 38 18.56 3.31 -27.31
CA LYS A 38 20.01 3.20 -27.06
C LYS A 38 20.28 1.89 -26.29
N PRO A 39 21.41 1.18 -26.54
CA PRO A 39 21.72 -0.07 -25.85
C PRO A 39 21.67 0.04 -24.31
N ARG A 40 22.12 1.17 -23.75
CA ARG A 40 22.05 1.41 -22.30
C ARG A 40 20.61 1.50 -21.78
N SER A 41 19.72 2.14 -22.52
CA SER A 41 18.30 2.25 -22.16
C SER A 41 17.61 0.89 -22.22
N LEU A 42 17.90 0.10 -23.27
CA LEU A 42 17.36 -1.26 -23.39
C LEU A 42 17.92 -2.20 -22.32
N ALA A 43 19.20 -2.07 -21.95
CA ALA A 43 19.79 -2.83 -20.85
C ALA A 43 19.12 -2.52 -19.50
N THR A 44 18.83 -1.24 -19.23
CA THR A 44 18.04 -0.84 -18.06
C THR A 44 16.64 -1.45 -18.10
N LEU A 45 16.01 -1.48 -19.27
CA LEU A 45 14.69 -2.07 -19.44
C LEU A 45 14.69 -3.59 -19.26
N PHE A 46 15.68 -4.30 -19.79
CA PHE A 46 15.87 -5.73 -19.53
C PHE A 46 16.12 -6.00 -18.04
N SER A 47 16.88 -5.14 -17.36
CA SER A 47 17.03 -5.24 -15.91
C SER A 47 15.71 -5.00 -15.15
N ARG A 48 14.80 -4.18 -15.68
CA ARG A 48 13.46 -3.98 -15.10
C ARG A 48 12.57 -5.19 -15.38
N LEU A 49 12.56 -5.68 -16.63
CA LEU A 49 11.82 -6.86 -17.04
C LEU A 49 12.25 -8.10 -16.25
N ASP A 50 13.55 -8.30 -16.01
CA ASP A 50 14.08 -9.40 -15.17
C ASP A 50 13.57 -9.35 -13.73
N ARG A 51 13.27 -8.15 -13.23
CA ARG A 51 12.63 -7.88 -11.94
C ARG A 51 11.11 -7.86 -12.03
N GLU A 52 10.56 -8.38 -13.12
CA GLU A 52 9.15 -8.46 -13.42
C GLU A 52 8.44 -7.08 -13.49
N LEU A 53 9.18 -6.02 -13.84
CA LEU A 53 8.67 -4.66 -14.03
C LEU A 53 8.53 -4.34 -15.52
N ASP A 54 7.61 -3.43 -15.86
CA ASP A 54 7.36 -2.94 -17.22
C ASP A 54 7.01 -4.01 -18.26
N PHE A 55 6.39 -5.12 -17.86
CA PHE A 55 5.97 -6.15 -18.79
C PHE A 55 4.98 -5.65 -19.84
N ASP A 56 4.19 -4.62 -19.54
CA ASP A 56 3.32 -3.95 -20.52
C ASP A 56 4.13 -3.53 -21.78
N TRP A 57 5.36 -3.02 -21.60
CA TRP A 57 6.22 -2.66 -22.71
C TRP A 57 6.59 -3.88 -23.59
N LEU A 58 6.91 -5.01 -22.96
CA LEU A 58 7.30 -6.22 -23.68
C LEU A 58 6.09 -6.91 -24.29
N ARG A 59 4.97 -6.98 -23.57
CA ARG A 59 3.67 -7.54 -23.98
C ARG A 59 3.15 -6.87 -25.25
N ASP A 60 3.23 -5.54 -25.31
CA ASP A 60 2.75 -4.76 -26.46
C ASP A 60 3.71 -4.84 -27.67
N ARG A 61 4.81 -5.60 -27.57
CA ARG A 61 5.86 -5.70 -28.62
C ARG A 61 6.21 -7.15 -28.95
N PRO A 62 5.32 -7.89 -29.66
CA PRO A 62 5.59 -9.27 -30.06
C PRO A 62 6.89 -9.46 -30.86
N ALA A 63 7.24 -8.49 -31.72
CA ALA A 63 8.50 -8.53 -32.49
C ALA A 63 9.75 -8.47 -31.59
N VAL A 64 9.69 -7.75 -30.47
CA VAL A 64 10.77 -7.73 -29.47
C VAL A 64 10.84 -9.06 -28.72
N GLN A 65 9.69 -9.64 -28.35
CA GLN A 65 9.63 -10.96 -27.70
C GLN A 65 10.29 -12.02 -28.59
N GLN A 66 9.94 -12.03 -29.88
CA GLN A 66 10.52 -12.95 -30.87
C GLN A 66 12.04 -12.76 -30.99
N THR A 67 12.50 -11.51 -31.09
CA THR A 67 13.95 -11.23 -31.16
C THR A 67 14.68 -11.68 -29.90
N MET A 68 14.08 -11.47 -28.72
CA MET A 68 14.65 -11.96 -27.46
C MET A 68 14.71 -13.49 -27.44
N ALA A 69 13.66 -14.18 -27.92
CA ALA A 69 13.61 -15.64 -28.01
C ALA A 69 14.75 -16.18 -28.88
N GLU A 70 14.96 -15.57 -30.04
CA GLU A 70 16.01 -15.92 -31.00
C GLU A 70 17.41 -15.68 -30.40
N VAL A 71 17.64 -14.53 -29.77
CA VAL A 71 18.94 -14.18 -29.17
C VAL A 71 19.28 -15.01 -27.93
N LEU A 72 18.28 -15.43 -27.17
CA LEU A 72 18.43 -16.26 -25.97
C LEU A 72 18.37 -17.76 -26.27
N GLU A 73 18.03 -18.13 -27.51
CA GLU A 73 17.84 -19.51 -27.96
C GLU A 73 16.78 -20.27 -27.13
N VAL A 74 15.68 -19.59 -26.79
CA VAL A 74 14.55 -20.16 -26.05
C VAL A 74 13.26 -20.08 -26.87
N PRO A 75 12.27 -20.95 -26.64
CA PRO A 75 10.94 -20.81 -27.24
C PRO A 75 10.33 -19.44 -26.89
N VAL A 76 9.68 -18.78 -27.88
CA VAL A 76 8.98 -17.51 -27.63
C VAL A 76 7.87 -17.64 -26.58
N ALA A 77 7.27 -18.84 -26.48
CA ALA A 77 6.29 -19.19 -25.46
C ALA A 77 6.84 -18.99 -24.04
N ASP A 78 8.12 -19.29 -23.81
CA ASP A 78 8.74 -19.13 -22.49
C ASP A 78 8.81 -17.65 -22.10
N ILE A 79 9.05 -16.74 -23.04
CA ILE A 79 9.00 -15.28 -22.81
C ILE A 79 7.55 -14.79 -22.64
N GLN A 80 6.62 -15.34 -23.41
CA GLN A 80 5.20 -14.96 -23.36
C GLN A 80 4.56 -15.31 -22.03
N VAL A 81 4.91 -16.44 -21.42
CA VAL A 81 4.42 -16.84 -20.09
C VAL A 81 4.70 -15.73 -19.05
N HIS A 82 5.85 -15.06 -19.14
CA HIS A 82 6.18 -13.96 -18.24
C HIS A 82 5.44 -12.65 -18.57
N CYS A 83 5.07 -12.42 -19.84
CA CYS A 83 4.30 -11.25 -20.26
C CYS A 83 2.83 -11.29 -19.81
N LEU A 84 2.30 -12.47 -19.46
CA LEU A 84 0.93 -12.64 -18.98
C LEU A 84 0.73 -12.19 -17.52
N VAL A 85 1.80 -11.99 -16.75
CA VAL A 85 1.77 -11.74 -15.29
C VAL A 85 1.47 -10.26 -14.93
N SER A 86 1.08 -9.41 -15.88
CA SER A 86 1.15 -7.95 -15.72
C SER A 86 -0.18 -7.26 -15.42
N LYS A 87 -0.50 -7.14 -14.12
CA LYS A 87 -0.71 -5.88 -13.36
C LYS A 87 -0.79 -6.23 -11.86
N GLY A 88 -0.41 -5.30 -10.99
CA GLY A 88 -0.35 -5.51 -9.53
C GLY A 88 -1.60 -6.20 -8.97
N PHE A 89 -1.41 -6.96 -7.88
CA PHE A 89 -2.47 -7.71 -7.19
C PHE A 89 -3.50 -8.29 -8.17
N GLY A 90 -3.09 -9.33 -8.91
CA GLY A 90 -3.86 -10.05 -9.91
C GLY A 90 -5.34 -10.28 -9.61
N ALA A 91 -6.14 -10.50 -10.65
CA ALA A 91 -7.56 -10.82 -10.51
C ALA A 91 -7.77 -12.00 -9.52
N PRO A 92 -8.93 -12.08 -8.83
CA PRO A 92 -9.27 -13.21 -7.97
C PRO A 92 -8.98 -14.55 -8.68
N GLY A 93 -8.18 -15.42 -8.06
CA GLY A 93 -7.71 -16.68 -8.64
C GLY A 93 -6.39 -16.67 -9.44
N GLU A 94 -5.71 -15.52 -9.61
CA GLU A 94 -4.36 -15.51 -10.18
C GLU A 94 -3.37 -16.27 -9.28
N ALA A 95 -2.58 -17.18 -9.88
CA ALA A 95 -1.62 -18.02 -9.16
C ALA A 95 -0.38 -17.26 -8.67
N THR A 96 -0.26 -15.96 -8.96
CA THR A 96 0.91 -15.13 -8.64
C THR A 96 0.50 -13.75 -8.11
N VAL A 97 1.14 -13.28 -7.04
CA VAL A 97 0.93 -11.94 -6.48
C VAL A 97 2.25 -11.21 -6.35
N ARG A 98 2.32 -9.99 -6.90
CA ARG A 98 3.45 -9.08 -6.67
C ARG A 98 3.24 -8.30 -5.37
N LEU A 99 4.28 -8.23 -4.54
CA LEU A 99 4.27 -7.39 -3.35
C LEU A 99 4.71 -5.97 -3.69
N ASP A 100 3.78 -5.02 -3.71
CA ASP A 100 4.06 -3.61 -3.98
C ASP A 100 5.02 -2.98 -2.95
N ASP A 101 5.13 -3.59 -1.77
CA ASP A 101 6.02 -3.19 -0.69
C ASP A 101 7.46 -3.65 -0.89
N VAL A 102 7.69 -4.67 -1.72
CA VAL A 102 9.01 -5.19 -2.08
C VAL A 102 9.15 -5.13 -3.61
N PRO A 103 9.28 -3.94 -4.21
CA PRO A 103 9.07 -3.75 -5.64
C PRO A 103 10.16 -4.35 -6.53
N PHE A 104 11.28 -4.80 -5.98
CA PHE A 104 12.30 -5.55 -6.69
C PHE A 104 12.28 -7.05 -6.37
N GLY A 105 11.39 -7.50 -5.48
CA GLY A 105 11.16 -8.91 -5.23
C GLY A 105 10.41 -9.55 -6.39
N ARG A 106 10.70 -10.84 -6.64
CA ARG A 106 9.89 -11.66 -7.55
C ARG A 106 8.47 -11.84 -7.02
N ALA A 107 7.50 -12.05 -7.91
CA ALA A 107 6.13 -12.37 -7.52
C ALA A 107 6.08 -13.67 -6.69
N LEU A 108 5.15 -13.68 -5.72
CA LEU A 108 4.84 -14.83 -4.88
C LEU A 108 3.91 -15.76 -5.66
N ARG A 109 4.34 -17.01 -5.89
CA ARG A 109 3.47 -18.03 -6.48
C ARG A 109 2.55 -18.57 -5.42
N LEU A 110 1.33 -18.05 -5.38
CA LEU A 110 0.38 -18.34 -4.33
C LEU A 110 0.23 -19.84 -4.16
N LYS A 111 -0.03 -20.64 -5.20
CA LYS A 111 -0.25 -22.10 -5.10
C LYS A 111 0.93 -22.91 -4.54
N GLU A 112 2.15 -22.47 -4.80
CA GLU A 112 3.39 -23.23 -4.54
C GLU A 112 4.07 -22.80 -3.25
N GLU A 113 4.01 -21.49 -2.93
CA GLU A 113 4.83 -20.90 -1.88
C GLU A 113 4.05 -20.69 -0.57
N PRO A 114 4.75 -20.80 0.58
CA PRO A 114 4.18 -20.41 1.86
C PRO A 114 4.01 -18.89 1.94
N LEU A 115 3.05 -18.48 2.78
CA LEU A 115 2.89 -17.10 3.20
C LEU A 115 4.13 -16.57 3.95
N PRO A 116 4.34 -15.25 4.00
CA PRO A 116 5.41 -14.67 4.81
C PRO A 116 5.23 -15.02 6.29
N PRO A 117 6.34 -15.12 7.05
CA PRO A 117 6.30 -15.40 8.48
C PRO A 117 5.56 -14.28 9.24
N GLY A 118 4.99 -14.65 10.39
CA GLY A 118 4.22 -13.74 11.26
C GLY A 118 2.70 -13.78 11.07
N ILE A 119 2.21 -14.38 9.98
CA ILE A 119 0.78 -14.66 9.83
C ILE A 119 0.40 -15.85 10.73
N PRO A 120 -0.61 -15.74 11.61
CA PRO A 120 -1.02 -16.84 12.47
C PRO A 120 -1.42 -18.09 11.69
N LEU A 121 -1.22 -19.27 12.27
CA LEU A 121 -1.51 -20.54 11.59
C LEU A 121 -3.01 -20.83 11.45
N LEU A 122 -3.85 -20.43 12.40
CA LEU A 122 -5.27 -20.77 12.39
C LEU A 122 -6.03 -20.18 11.19
N PRO A 123 -5.83 -18.90 10.82
CA PRO A 123 -6.39 -18.34 9.57
C PRO A 123 -5.94 -19.08 8.30
N GLN A 124 -4.82 -19.80 8.33
CA GLN A 124 -4.31 -20.53 7.15
C GLN A 124 -4.86 -21.96 7.04
N ARG A 125 -5.43 -22.52 8.13
CA ARG A 125 -5.84 -23.93 8.22
C ARG A 125 -7.36 -24.06 8.20
N VAL A 126 -7.94 -24.06 7.01
CA VAL A 126 -9.40 -24.13 6.79
C VAL A 126 -10.07 -25.30 7.50
N SER A 127 -9.42 -26.45 7.57
CA SER A 127 -9.94 -27.63 8.29
C SER A 127 -10.17 -27.35 9.78
N ALA A 128 -9.33 -26.51 10.39
CA ALA A 128 -9.39 -26.12 11.79
C ALA A 128 -10.31 -24.91 12.05
N TRP A 129 -10.96 -24.35 11.03
CA TRP A 129 -11.89 -23.26 11.25
C TRP A 129 -13.15 -23.75 11.96
N ASP A 130 -13.45 -23.09 13.07
CA ASP A 130 -14.73 -23.11 13.76
C ASP A 130 -14.95 -21.69 14.27
N ARG A 131 -15.62 -20.86 13.47
CA ARG A 131 -15.95 -19.46 13.78
C ARG A 131 -14.72 -18.67 14.21
N VAL A 132 -13.74 -18.55 13.32
CA VAL A 132 -12.46 -17.89 13.62
C VAL A 132 -12.55 -16.39 13.39
N TRP A 133 -12.04 -15.60 14.34
CA TRP A 133 -11.88 -14.16 14.18
C TRP A 133 -10.40 -13.78 14.32
N TRP A 134 -9.78 -13.38 13.23
CA TRP A 134 -8.41 -12.87 13.21
C TRP A 134 -8.39 -11.36 13.37
N VAL A 135 -7.96 -10.89 14.55
CA VAL A 135 -7.70 -9.47 14.80
C VAL A 135 -6.39 -9.09 14.10
N ALA A 136 -6.55 -8.40 12.98
CA ALA A 136 -5.54 -8.16 11.96
C ALA A 136 -5.64 -6.71 11.45
N PRO A 137 -4.94 -5.75 12.09
CA PRO A 137 -4.88 -4.36 11.65
C PRO A 137 -4.44 -4.20 10.19
N SER A 138 -4.69 -3.04 9.58
CA SER A 138 -4.23 -2.78 8.21
C SER A 138 -2.72 -3.00 8.05
N GLY A 139 -2.34 -3.67 6.96
CA GLY A 139 -0.99 -4.16 6.74
C GLY A 139 -0.64 -5.49 7.43
N SER A 140 -1.55 -6.17 8.11
CA SER A 140 -1.27 -7.50 8.71
C SER A 140 -1.23 -8.67 7.72
N GLY A 141 -1.51 -8.41 6.43
CA GLY A 141 -1.51 -9.43 5.37
C GLY A 141 -2.86 -10.10 5.12
N ARG A 142 -3.98 -9.51 5.58
CA ARG A 142 -5.35 -10.05 5.41
C ARG A 142 -5.67 -10.41 3.96
N SER A 143 -5.50 -9.47 3.03
CA SER A 143 -5.76 -9.68 1.60
C SER A 143 -4.85 -10.74 1.00
N LEU A 144 -3.59 -10.82 1.46
CA LEU A 144 -2.65 -11.84 1.02
C LEU A 144 -3.09 -13.24 1.45
N VAL A 145 -3.58 -13.40 2.69
CA VAL A 145 -4.13 -14.67 3.19
C VAL A 145 -5.38 -15.07 2.40
N GLY A 146 -6.32 -14.15 2.21
CA GLY A 146 -7.54 -14.40 1.43
C GLY A 146 -7.24 -14.93 0.03
N ARG A 147 -6.39 -14.22 -0.71
CA ARG A 147 -5.92 -14.64 -2.05
C ARG A 147 -5.16 -15.96 -2.03
N TRP A 148 -4.31 -16.19 -1.02
CA TRP A 148 -3.53 -17.43 -0.90
C TRP A 148 -4.43 -18.66 -0.67
N LEU A 149 -5.51 -18.49 0.09
CA LEU A 149 -6.54 -19.52 0.31
C LEU A 149 -7.36 -19.75 -0.97
N GLU A 150 -7.80 -18.68 -1.61
CA GLU A 150 -8.60 -18.73 -2.84
C GLU A 150 -7.82 -19.37 -4.00
N ALA A 151 -6.57 -18.97 -4.22
CA ALA A 151 -5.71 -19.53 -5.25
C ALA A 151 -5.47 -21.04 -5.08
N ARG A 152 -5.60 -21.58 -3.86
CA ARG A 152 -5.52 -23.02 -3.56
C ARG A 152 -6.86 -23.74 -3.63
N GLY A 153 -7.95 -23.03 -3.86
CA GLY A 153 -9.31 -23.57 -3.73
C GLY A 153 -9.64 -24.01 -2.30
N ALA A 154 -8.96 -23.45 -1.28
CA ALA A 154 -9.14 -23.84 0.11
C ALA A 154 -10.35 -23.15 0.75
N ALA A 155 -10.58 -21.88 0.42
CA ALA A 155 -11.73 -21.09 0.85
C ALA A 155 -12.01 -19.98 -0.17
N ARG A 156 -13.27 -19.54 -0.25
CA ARG A 156 -13.61 -18.33 -1.02
C ARG A 156 -13.19 -17.10 -0.24
N TRP A 157 -12.66 -16.09 -0.92
CA TRP A 157 -12.28 -14.82 -0.31
C TRP A 157 -13.33 -13.76 -0.61
N VAL A 158 -13.72 -13.01 0.42
CA VAL A 158 -14.62 -11.86 0.33
C VAL A 158 -13.93 -10.67 0.96
N ALA A 159 -13.67 -9.62 0.20
CA ALA A 159 -13.18 -8.34 0.72
C ALA A 159 -14.33 -7.34 0.75
N ALA A 160 -14.65 -6.81 1.93
CA ALA A 160 -15.79 -5.93 2.10
C ALA A 160 -15.50 -4.78 3.07
N ARG A 161 -16.09 -3.61 2.79
CA ARG A 161 -15.99 -2.44 3.66
C ARG A 161 -16.58 -2.72 5.05
N ASP A 162 -17.73 -3.37 5.09
CA ASP A 162 -18.46 -3.74 6.30
C ASP A 162 -19.16 -5.09 6.12
N TRP A 163 -19.78 -5.58 7.20
CA TRP A 163 -20.46 -6.87 7.16
C TRP A 163 -21.68 -6.89 6.23
N SER A 164 -22.40 -5.77 6.11
CA SER A 164 -23.61 -5.71 5.27
C SER A 164 -23.27 -5.97 3.79
N ALA A 165 -22.10 -5.53 3.35
CA ALA A 165 -21.57 -5.82 2.03
C ALA A 165 -21.07 -7.28 1.88
N ALA A 166 -20.50 -7.88 2.94
CA ALA A 166 -20.02 -9.26 2.90
C ALA A 166 -21.12 -10.31 3.02
N GLU A 167 -22.20 -10.02 3.74
CA GLU A 167 -23.22 -11.00 4.13
C GLU A 167 -23.81 -11.76 2.94
N PRO A 168 -24.24 -11.11 1.83
CA PRO A 168 -24.85 -11.82 0.70
C PRO A 168 -23.92 -12.88 0.12
N GLU A 169 -22.63 -12.56 0.06
CA GLU A 169 -21.61 -13.47 -0.41
C GLU A 169 -21.41 -14.63 0.55
N THR A 170 -21.41 -14.42 1.86
CA THR A 170 -21.15 -15.50 2.84
C THR A 170 -22.18 -16.64 2.87
N ARG A 171 -23.36 -16.47 2.23
CA ARG A 171 -24.45 -17.46 2.18
C ARG A 171 -24.15 -18.66 1.29
N GLU A 172 -23.18 -18.54 0.38
CA GLU A 172 -22.78 -19.66 -0.47
C GLU A 172 -22.14 -20.81 0.34
N PRO A 173 -22.38 -22.08 -0.03
CA PRO A 173 -21.82 -23.22 0.67
C PRO A 173 -20.29 -23.31 0.53
N GLY A 174 -19.64 -23.96 1.51
CA GLY A 174 -18.19 -24.15 1.56
C GLY A 174 -17.47 -23.05 2.36
N PRO A 175 -16.18 -23.21 2.71
CA PRO A 175 -15.45 -22.29 3.60
C PRO A 175 -15.23 -20.88 3.02
N VAL A 176 -15.26 -19.85 3.88
CA VAL A 176 -15.15 -18.43 3.49
C VAL A 176 -14.20 -17.69 4.41
N PHE A 177 -13.30 -16.93 3.80
CA PHE A 177 -12.44 -15.96 4.45
C PHE A 177 -12.98 -14.56 4.14
N VAL A 178 -13.37 -13.80 5.17
CA VAL A 178 -13.89 -12.45 5.01
C VAL A 178 -12.86 -11.44 5.52
N GLU A 179 -12.41 -10.53 4.67
CA GLU A 179 -11.67 -9.34 5.08
C GLU A 179 -12.64 -8.19 5.31
N LEU A 180 -12.71 -7.68 6.53
CA LEU A 180 -13.56 -6.55 6.92
C LEU A 180 -12.72 -5.33 7.28
N HIS A 181 -13.08 -4.17 6.72
CA HIS A 181 -12.35 -2.91 6.93
C HIS A 181 -12.97 -2.00 8.00
N THR A 182 -14.24 -2.18 8.34
CA THR A 182 -14.94 -1.34 9.32
C THR A 182 -15.88 -2.16 10.18
N ALA A 183 -16.08 -1.71 11.42
CA ALA A 183 -16.98 -2.36 12.38
C ALA A 183 -18.46 -2.03 12.15
N HIS A 184 -18.81 -1.21 11.14
CA HIS A 184 -20.08 -0.48 11.09
C HIS A 184 -21.34 -1.36 11.28
N GLU A 185 -22.24 -0.89 12.17
CA GLU A 185 -23.69 -1.18 12.41
C GLU A 185 -24.32 -2.55 12.16
N SER A 186 -23.59 -3.62 11.86
CA SER A 186 -24.22 -4.93 11.77
C SER A 186 -24.25 -5.62 13.14
N GLU A 187 -25.32 -5.39 13.92
CA GLU A 187 -25.61 -6.16 15.13
C GLU A 187 -25.61 -7.69 14.89
N SER A 188 -25.91 -8.12 13.65
CA SER A 188 -26.10 -9.54 13.32
C SER A 188 -24.81 -10.36 13.41
N ILE A 189 -23.69 -9.87 12.87
CA ILE A 189 -22.41 -10.60 13.01
C ILE A 189 -21.79 -10.44 14.39
N ARG A 190 -22.11 -9.31 15.05
CA ARG A 190 -21.60 -8.98 16.38
C ARG A 190 -22.14 -9.96 17.43
N ARG A 191 -23.36 -10.47 17.24
CA ARG A 191 -24.01 -11.38 18.20
C ARG A 191 -23.77 -12.87 17.90
N GLN A 192 -23.82 -13.30 16.64
CA GLN A 192 -23.68 -14.72 16.30
C GLN A 192 -22.97 -14.97 14.95
N PRO A 193 -22.01 -15.90 14.88
CA PRO A 193 -21.37 -16.25 13.62
C PRO A 193 -22.38 -16.89 12.67
N PRO A 194 -22.37 -16.52 11.38
CA PRO A 194 -23.38 -16.97 10.43
C PRO A 194 -23.29 -18.47 10.09
N ARG A 195 -22.15 -19.11 10.39
CA ARG A 195 -21.84 -20.52 10.08
C ARG A 195 -20.55 -20.96 10.77
N GLU A 196 -20.29 -22.27 10.78
CA GLU A 196 -19.10 -22.86 11.42
C GLU A 196 -17.80 -22.61 10.64
N LYS A 197 -17.79 -22.87 9.31
CA LYS A 197 -16.59 -22.74 8.47
C LYS A 197 -16.40 -21.32 7.93
N ILE A 198 -16.15 -20.39 8.84
CA ILE A 198 -15.84 -18.98 8.52
C ILE A 198 -14.60 -18.51 9.28
N CYS A 199 -13.79 -17.69 8.61
CA CYS A 199 -12.73 -16.91 9.21
C CYS A 199 -12.93 -15.43 8.84
N VAL A 200 -13.09 -14.56 9.83
CA VAL A 200 -13.19 -13.11 9.64
C VAL A 200 -11.88 -12.46 10.03
N ALA A 201 -11.33 -11.59 9.18
CA ALA A 201 -10.12 -10.84 9.44
C ALA A 201 -10.43 -9.34 9.49
N ALA A 202 -10.34 -8.75 10.67
CA ALA A 202 -10.74 -7.38 10.95
C ALA A 202 -9.73 -6.66 11.86
N ASP A 203 -9.65 -5.34 11.81
CA ASP A 203 -8.79 -4.53 12.66
C ASP A 203 -9.34 -4.33 14.09
N PHE A 204 -10.59 -4.74 14.32
CA PHE A 204 -11.28 -4.74 15.61
C PHE A 204 -11.58 -6.17 16.10
N PRO A 205 -11.72 -6.37 17.42
CA PRO A 205 -12.19 -7.63 17.99
C PRO A 205 -13.71 -7.84 17.74
N PRO A 206 -14.20 -9.09 17.82
CA PRO A 206 -15.63 -9.34 17.86
C PRO A 206 -16.21 -8.95 19.24
N GLU A 207 -17.51 -8.68 19.30
CA GLU A 207 -18.22 -8.41 20.56
C GLU A 207 -18.70 -9.68 21.27
N SER A 208 -18.81 -10.81 20.55
CA SER A 208 -19.31 -12.09 21.06
C SER A 208 -18.18 -13.06 21.38
N ASP A 209 -18.33 -13.77 22.50
CA ASP A 209 -17.44 -14.84 22.95
C ASP A 209 -17.60 -16.15 22.15
N GLU A 210 -18.56 -16.23 21.21
CA GLU A 210 -18.74 -17.40 20.32
C GLU A 210 -17.62 -17.52 19.27
N TRP A 211 -16.77 -16.51 19.13
CA TRP A 211 -15.67 -16.48 18.18
C TRP A 211 -14.37 -17.01 18.78
N THR A 212 -13.67 -17.86 18.03
CA THR A 212 -12.27 -18.18 18.34
C THR A 212 -11.39 -17.02 17.89
N VAL A 213 -11.02 -16.15 18.83
CA VAL A 213 -10.21 -14.95 18.54
C VAL A 213 -8.73 -15.29 18.45
N VAL A 214 -8.11 -14.91 17.32
CA VAL A 214 -6.68 -15.03 17.05
C VAL A 214 -6.10 -13.64 16.84
N ARG A 215 -4.99 -13.32 17.49
CA ARG A 215 -4.31 -12.03 17.33
C ARG A 215 -3.04 -12.20 16.51
N CYS A 216 -2.64 -11.13 15.81
CA CYS A 216 -1.33 -11.07 15.16
C CYS A 216 -0.21 -11.27 16.18
N LEU A 217 0.85 -11.99 15.77
CA LEU A 217 2.08 -12.07 16.54
C LEU A 217 2.78 -10.71 16.55
N PRO A 218 3.49 -10.35 17.64
CA PRO A 218 4.34 -9.16 17.62
C PRO A 218 5.47 -9.33 16.61
N LEU A 219 5.83 -8.26 15.90
CA LEU A 219 6.89 -8.29 14.87
C LEU A 219 8.22 -8.85 15.39
N SER A 220 8.58 -8.55 16.64
CA SER A 220 9.79 -9.07 17.28
C SER A 220 9.88 -10.60 17.32
N ALA A 221 8.74 -11.31 17.24
CA ALA A 221 8.71 -12.77 17.26
C ALA A 221 9.07 -13.41 15.90
N TYR A 222 9.08 -12.65 14.80
CA TYR A 222 9.29 -13.19 13.45
C TYR A 222 10.07 -12.29 12.50
N ILE A 223 10.61 -11.16 12.98
CA ILE A 223 11.28 -10.18 12.11
C ILE A 223 12.51 -10.77 11.42
N GLU A 224 13.29 -11.62 12.10
CA GLU A 224 14.46 -12.29 11.53
C GLU A 224 14.09 -13.19 10.36
N ASP A 225 13.11 -14.08 10.59
CA ASP A 225 12.56 -14.96 9.55
C ASP A 225 11.99 -14.14 8.38
N LEU A 226 11.35 -13.00 8.66
CA LEU A 226 10.80 -12.12 7.63
C LEU A 226 11.89 -11.50 6.77
N VAL A 227 12.99 -11.03 7.36
CA VAL A 227 14.12 -10.47 6.60
C VAL A 227 14.74 -11.55 5.72
N GLY A 228 14.92 -12.76 6.24
CA GLY A 228 15.38 -13.92 5.45
C GLY A 228 14.45 -14.22 4.29
N TRP A 229 13.15 -14.31 4.56
CA TRP A 229 12.10 -14.57 3.57
C TRP A 229 12.08 -13.52 2.45
N VAL A 230 12.30 -12.23 2.77
CA VAL A 230 12.41 -11.16 1.77
C VAL A 230 13.71 -11.29 0.96
N ALA A 231 14.85 -11.55 1.63
CA ALA A 231 16.14 -11.68 0.97
C ALA A 231 16.17 -12.80 -0.09
N GLU A 232 15.52 -13.94 0.18
CA GLU A 232 15.37 -15.05 -0.76
C GLU A 232 14.62 -14.69 -2.06
N ARG A 233 13.80 -13.64 -2.01
CA ARG A 233 12.95 -13.20 -3.13
C ARG A 233 13.55 -12.04 -3.90
N LEU A 234 14.58 -11.39 -3.37
CA LEU A 234 15.29 -10.31 -4.01
C LEU A 234 16.34 -10.84 -5.00
N PRO A 235 16.71 -10.05 -6.03
CA PRO A 235 17.72 -10.46 -6.98
C PRO A 235 19.12 -10.46 -6.35
N SER A 236 20.08 -11.14 -6.98
CA SER A 236 21.45 -11.26 -6.45
C SER A 236 22.22 -9.92 -6.39
N ASP A 237 21.75 -8.90 -7.12
CA ASP A 237 22.28 -7.53 -7.08
C ASP A 237 21.55 -6.63 -6.08
N SER A 238 20.76 -7.22 -5.17
CA SER A 238 20.05 -6.52 -4.10
C SER A 238 20.99 -5.69 -3.21
N GLN A 239 20.48 -4.52 -2.82
CA GLN A 239 21.11 -3.62 -1.87
C GLN A 239 20.76 -3.97 -0.42
N LEU A 240 19.80 -4.89 -0.20
CA LEU A 240 19.45 -5.37 1.13
C LEU A 240 20.64 -6.12 1.74
N ARG A 241 20.94 -5.81 3.00
CA ARG A 241 21.95 -6.50 3.82
C ARG A 241 21.26 -6.94 5.10
N VAL A 242 21.13 -8.24 5.31
CA VAL A 242 20.30 -8.86 6.35
C VAL A 242 20.63 -8.30 7.74
N ASP A 243 21.87 -8.41 8.19
CA ASP A 243 22.29 -7.96 9.53
C ASP A 243 22.04 -6.46 9.75
N THR A 244 22.28 -5.67 8.69
CA THR A 244 22.07 -4.23 8.73
C THR A 244 20.59 -3.86 8.77
N ALA A 245 19.74 -4.62 8.06
CA ALA A 245 18.30 -4.44 8.09
C ALA A 245 17.74 -4.77 9.47
N LEU A 246 18.16 -5.88 10.08
CA LEU A 246 17.73 -6.27 11.43
C LEU A 246 18.13 -5.23 12.47
N ALA A 247 19.40 -4.81 12.47
CA ALA A 247 19.88 -3.79 13.39
C ALA A 247 19.15 -2.45 13.22
N TRP A 248 18.85 -2.05 11.98
CA TRP A 248 18.13 -0.80 11.72
C TRP A 248 16.66 -0.87 12.10
N LEU A 249 15.96 -1.97 11.77
CA LEU A 249 14.56 -2.17 12.09
C LEU A 249 14.31 -2.24 13.59
N GLY A 250 15.22 -2.86 14.35
CA GLY A 250 15.18 -2.92 15.82
C GLY A 250 15.47 -1.59 16.53
N GLY A 251 15.91 -0.55 15.81
CA GLY A 251 16.16 0.78 16.35
C GLY A 251 15.03 1.77 16.05
N LEU A 252 15.38 2.86 15.36
CA LEU A 252 14.52 4.03 15.13
C LEU A 252 13.09 3.72 14.63
N PRO A 253 12.85 2.80 13.67
CA PRO A 253 11.48 2.50 13.20
C PRO A 253 10.61 1.86 14.29
N GLN A 254 11.17 0.97 15.11
CA GLN A 254 10.48 0.32 16.22
C GLN A 254 10.26 1.30 17.37
N GLU A 255 11.28 2.05 17.78
CA GLU A 255 11.20 3.07 18.83
C GLU A 255 10.14 4.15 18.54
N ARG A 256 9.89 4.44 17.26
CA ARG A 256 8.91 5.44 16.82
C ARG A 256 7.52 4.86 16.52
N GLY A 257 7.30 3.57 16.77
CA GLY A 257 6.00 2.92 16.53
C GLY A 257 5.59 2.87 15.05
N VAL A 258 6.55 3.00 14.12
CA VAL A 258 6.27 2.88 12.68
C VAL A 258 6.23 1.42 12.25
N LEU A 259 7.07 0.59 12.89
CA LEU A 259 7.19 -0.84 12.64
C LEU A 259 6.20 -1.62 13.51
N THR A 260 4.92 -1.62 13.13
CA THR A 260 3.82 -2.25 13.90
C THR A 260 3.15 -3.42 13.19
N THR A 261 3.24 -3.51 11.87
CA THR A 261 2.59 -4.56 11.07
C THR A 261 3.52 -5.17 10.03
N LEU A 262 3.15 -6.36 9.54
CA LEU A 262 3.87 -7.07 8.47
C LEU A 262 4.12 -6.16 7.25
N GLY A 263 3.12 -5.42 6.80
CA GLY A 263 3.20 -4.52 5.65
C GLY A 263 4.13 -3.32 5.90
N ALA A 264 4.20 -2.82 7.14
CA ALA A 264 5.18 -1.80 7.50
C ALA A 264 6.61 -2.35 7.40
N ALA A 265 6.84 -3.57 7.92
CA ALA A 265 8.13 -4.24 7.83
C ALA A 265 8.54 -4.53 6.38
N LEU A 266 7.64 -5.12 5.58
CA LEU A 266 7.87 -5.37 4.15
C LEU A 266 8.19 -4.09 3.39
N GLY A 267 7.42 -3.02 3.61
CA GLY A 267 7.62 -1.76 2.90
C GLY A 267 8.91 -1.05 3.29
N LEU A 268 9.38 -1.21 4.52
CA LEU A 268 10.69 -0.72 4.96
C LEU A 268 11.82 -1.55 4.35
N LEU A 269 11.72 -2.88 4.33
CA LEU A 269 12.70 -3.75 3.68
C LEU A 269 12.81 -3.47 2.18
N GLY A 270 11.67 -3.28 1.50
CA GLY A 270 11.65 -2.86 0.12
C GLY A 270 12.25 -1.47 -0.08
N LEU A 271 11.99 -0.52 0.82
CA LEU A 271 12.67 0.79 0.80
C LEU A 271 14.20 0.62 0.90
N MET A 272 14.69 -0.22 1.81
CA MET A 272 16.12 -0.47 1.97
C MET A 272 16.77 -0.96 0.68
N ASP A 273 16.10 -1.86 -0.03
CA ASP A 273 16.55 -2.33 -1.33
C ASP A 273 16.42 -1.26 -2.43
N GLU A 274 15.34 -0.46 -2.39
CA GLU A 274 15.05 0.59 -3.38
C GLU A 274 16.07 1.73 -3.39
N ILE A 275 16.39 2.29 -2.22
CA ILE A 275 17.26 3.48 -2.10
C ILE A 275 18.67 3.14 -1.60
N GLY A 276 18.88 1.92 -1.10
CA GLY A 276 20.15 1.45 -0.56
C GLY A 276 20.42 1.92 0.87
N HIS A 277 21.17 1.10 1.62
CA HIS A 277 21.48 1.34 3.03
C HIS A 277 22.18 2.68 3.32
N SER A 278 23.08 3.14 2.43
CA SER A 278 23.80 4.40 2.61
C SER A 278 22.88 5.62 2.64
N GLN A 279 21.72 5.54 1.99
CA GLN A 279 20.70 6.61 1.99
C GLN A 279 19.82 6.58 3.23
N ILE A 280 19.83 5.49 3.99
CA ILE A 280 19.01 5.32 5.20
C ILE A 280 19.73 5.86 6.43
N ARG A 281 21.04 5.59 6.51
CA ARG A 281 21.87 5.96 7.65
C ARG A 281 21.84 7.47 7.90
N GLY A 282 21.55 7.85 9.15
CA GLY A 282 21.57 9.24 9.60
C GLY A 282 20.37 10.09 9.17
N ARG A 283 19.35 9.51 8.52
CA ARG A 283 18.11 10.21 8.18
C ARG A 283 17.02 9.95 9.21
N SER A 284 16.22 10.97 9.47
CA SER A 284 14.96 10.80 10.20
C SER A 284 13.92 10.08 9.35
N LEU A 285 12.91 9.48 9.99
CA LEU A 285 11.81 8.80 9.29
C LEU A 285 11.07 9.74 8.32
N ASN A 286 10.91 11.02 8.66
CA ASN A 286 10.33 12.02 7.76
C ASN A 286 11.20 12.30 6.54
N GLN A 287 12.53 12.36 6.71
CA GLN A 287 13.45 12.51 5.58
C GLN A 287 13.43 11.27 4.67
N LEU A 288 13.29 10.08 5.25
CA LEU A 288 13.13 8.83 4.49
C LEU A 288 11.81 8.78 3.73
N ALA A 289 10.70 9.17 4.37
CA ALA A 289 9.39 9.30 3.74
C ALA A 289 9.44 10.22 2.51
N ARG A 290 10.01 11.43 2.65
CA ARG A 290 10.19 12.37 1.52
C ARG A 290 11.06 11.78 0.42
N ALA A 291 12.18 11.14 0.78
CA ALA A 291 13.09 10.52 -0.18
C ALA A 291 12.40 9.38 -0.95
N ALA A 292 11.63 8.54 -0.27
CA ALA A 292 10.88 7.44 -0.86
C ALA A 292 9.83 7.94 -1.87
N ILE A 293 9.03 8.94 -1.47
CA ILE A 293 8.04 9.56 -2.36
C ILE A 293 8.74 10.16 -3.58
N LYS A 294 9.77 10.98 -3.37
CA LYS A 294 10.54 11.60 -4.46
C LYS A 294 11.11 10.56 -5.41
N PHE A 295 11.63 9.45 -4.90
CA PHE A 295 12.19 8.36 -5.70
C PHE A 295 11.12 7.65 -6.53
N ARG A 296 9.97 7.31 -5.95
CA ARG A 296 8.85 6.67 -6.67
C ARG A 296 8.28 7.59 -7.75
N VAL A 297 8.06 8.86 -7.41
CA VAL A 297 7.54 9.87 -8.32
C VAL A 297 8.53 10.20 -9.45
N ALA A 298 9.84 10.10 -9.21
CA ALA A 298 10.86 10.30 -10.25
C ALA A 298 10.83 9.22 -11.34
N LYS A 299 10.24 8.04 -11.08
CA LYS A 299 10.08 6.96 -12.07
C LYS A 299 8.87 7.18 -12.99
N LEU A 300 7.99 8.12 -12.66
CA LEU A 300 6.76 8.40 -13.41
C LEU A 300 7.03 9.29 -14.62
N ALA A 301 6.28 9.08 -15.69
CA ALA A 301 6.25 10.00 -16.82
C ALA A 301 5.50 11.29 -16.45
N GLY A 302 5.97 12.44 -16.93
CA GLY A 302 5.34 13.75 -16.73
C GLY A 302 5.96 14.59 -15.60
N ASP A 303 5.43 15.81 -15.44
CA ASP A 303 5.84 16.71 -14.36
C ASP A 303 5.01 16.49 -13.10
N HIS A 304 5.67 15.98 -12.06
CA HIS A 304 5.10 15.70 -10.75
C HIS A 304 5.84 16.48 -9.65
N ARG A 305 6.29 17.71 -9.96
CA ARG A 305 7.06 18.55 -9.05
C ARG A 305 6.40 18.72 -7.68
N LEU A 306 5.08 18.94 -7.64
CA LEU A 306 4.33 19.10 -6.39
C LEU A 306 4.53 17.89 -5.45
N LEU A 307 4.33 16.66 -5.94
CA LEU A 307 4.52 15.46 -5.11
C LEU A 307 5.98 15.25 -4.71
N LYS A 308 6.95 15.65 -5.55
CA LYS A 308 8.38 15.55 -5.21
C LYS A 308 8.77 16.49 -4.07
N GLU A 309 8.11 17.64 -3.96
CA GLU A 309 8.41 18.68 -2.97
C GLU A 309 7.55 18.55 -1.70
N GLN A 310 6.26 18.28 -1.86
CA GLN A 310 5.24 18.33 -0.79
C GLN A 310 4.50 17.00 -0.58
N GLY A 311 4.97 15.89 -1.16
CA GLY A 311 4.23 14.64 -1.13
C GLY A 311 3.93 14.10 0.26
N LEU A 312 4.83 14.28 1.23
CA LEU A 312 4.58 13.86 2.61
C LEU A 312 3.52 14.75 3.25
N GLU A 313 3.61 16.07 3.04
CA GLU A 313 2.64 17.04 3.53
C GLU A 313 1.24 16.79 2.98
N ILE A 314 1.13 16.38 1.71
CA ILE A 314 -0.14 15.97 1.11
C ILE A 314 -0.72 14.78 1.87
N LEU A 315 0.08 13.74 2.14
CA LEU A 315 -0.38 12.57 2.90
C LEU A 315 -0.78 12.95 4.33
N VAL A 316 -0.01 13.82 4.99
CA VAL A 316 -0.35 14.34 6.32
C VAL A 316 -1.68 15.11 6.29
N GLY A 317 -1.88 15.97 5.29
CA GLY A 317 -3.13 16.72 5.11
C GLY A 317 -4.33 15.79 4.86
N ILE A 318 -4.17 14.77 4.02
CA ILE A 318 -5.20 13.74 3.82
C ILE A 318 -5.56 13.06 5.14
N HIS A 319 -4.56 12.68 5.95
CA HIS A 319 -4.81 12.10 7.26
C HIS A 319 -5.52 13.06 8.22
N GLN A 320 -5.19 14.36 8.19
CA GLN A 320 -5.89 15.37 8.97
C GLN A 320 -7.37 15.42 8.58
N GLN A 321 -7.67 15.43 7.28
CA GLN A 321 -9.05 15.39 6.79
C GLN A 321 -9.79 14.13 7.24
N CYS A 322 -9.14 12.96 7.23
CA CYS A 322 -9.75 11.75 7.76
C CYS A 322 -10.08 11.84 9.26
N LEU A 323 -9.24 12.54 10.05
CA LEU A 323 -9.44 12.66 11.50
C LEU A 323 -10.60 13.58 11.86
N THR A 324 -10.88 14.61 11.04
CA THR A 324 -11.85 15.67 11.34
C THR A 324 -13.14 15.60 10.53
N GLU A 325 -13.06 15.19 9.25
CA GLU A 325 -14.20 15.28 8.31
C GLU A 325 -14.87 13.92 8.04
N THR A 326 -14.28 12.81 8.48
CA THR A 326 -14.83 11.47 8.21
C THR A 326 -14.97 10.60 9.45
N SER A 327 -15.94 9.69 9.41
CA SER A 327 -16.09 8.61 10.38
C SER A 327 -15.16 7.41 10.11
N LEU A 328 -14.32 7.48 9.06
CA LEU A 328 -13.51 6.36 8.60
C LEU A 328 -12.01 6.64 8.74
N PRO A 329 -11.21 5.71 9.28
CA PRO A 329 -9.75 5.79 9.26
C PRO A 329 -9.17 5.88 7.84
N ALA A 330 -8.02 6.54 7.67
CA ALA A 330 -7.40 6.75 6.35
C ALA A 330 -6.92 5.45 5.66
N ASP A 331 -6.76 4.36 6.40
CA ASP A 331 -6.38 3.04 5.87
C ASP A 331 -7.58 2.20 5.40
N VAL A 332 -8.81 2.68 5.59
CA VAL A 332 -10.01 2.08 5.00
C VAL A 332 -10.02 2.32 3.48
N PRO A 333 -10.32 1.30 2.66
CA PRO A 333 -10.49 1.47 1.23
C PRO A 333 -11.63 2.43 0.90
N ARG A 334 -11.43 3.26 -0.13
CA ARG A 334 -12.40 4.27 -0.58
C ARG A 334 -12.44 4.35 -2.10
N SER A 335 -13.58 4.79 -2.62
CA SER A 335 -13.73 5.16 -4.03
C SER A 335 -12.84 6.35 -4.42
N GLU A 336 -12.60 6.55 -5.72
CA GLU A 336 -11.85 7.73 -6.22
C GLU A 336 -12.51 9.04 -5.74
N ASP A 337 -13.85 9.13 -5.78
CA ASP A 337 -14.60 10.32 -5.38
C ASP A 337 -14.47 10.63 -3.89
N GLU A 338 -14.48 9.62 -3.02
CA GLU A 338 -14.23 9.79 -1.59
C GLU A 338 -12.81 10.28 -1.34
N TRP A 339 -11.81 9.77 -2.07
CA TRP A 339 -10.43 10.26 -1.95
C TRP A 339 -10.26 11.70 -2.44
N LEU A 340 -10.98 12.11 -3.50
CA LEU A 340 -10.91 13.49 -4.00
C LEU A 340 -11.35 14.50 -2.94
N ARG A 341 -12.34 14.17 -2.13
CA ARG A 341 -12.84 15.02 -1.03
C ARG A 341 -11.81 15.20 0.09
N LEU A 342 -10.89 14.24 0.25
CA LEU A 342 -9.86 14.27 1.28
C LEU A 342 -8.59 15.02 0.86
N ILE A 343 -8.49 15.46 -0.40
CA ILE A 343 -7.36 16.30 -0.82
C ILE A 343 -7.45 17.66 -0.11
N PRO A 344 -6.38 18.12 0.56
CA PRO A 344 -6.40 19.38 1.30
C PRO A 344 -6.95 20.54 0.46
N PRO A 345 -7.88 21.35 0.99
CA PRO A 345 -8.60 22.35 0.21
C PRO A 345 -7.66 23.42 -0.37
N GLU A 346 -6.51 23.67 0.25
CA GLU A 346 -5.48 24.58 -0.26
C GLU A 346 -4.89 24.07 -1.59
N LEU A 347 -4.84 22.76 -1.77
CA LEU A 347 -4.32 22.09 -2.96
C LEU A 347 -5.42 21.79 -3.99
N ALA A 348 -6.69 21.75 -3.55
CA ALA A 348 -7.84 21.52 -4.42
C ALA A 348 -8.22 22.72 -5.31
N ARG A 349 -7.70 23.93 -5.04
CA ARG A 349 -8.08 25.19 -5.72
C ARG A 349 -7.62 25.35 -7.18
N GLY A 350 -7.08 24.30 -7.81
CA GLY A 350 -6.70 24.29 -9.22
C GLY A 350 -7.80 23.78 -10.15
N VAL A 351 -7.92 24.34 -11.36
CA VAL A 351 -8.79 23.76 -12.41
C VAL A 351 -8.22 22.41 -12.82
N ASP A 352 -9.02 21.35 -12.67
CA ASP A 352 -8.56 20.01 -13.03
C ASP A 352 -8.70 19.74 -14.53
N VAL A 353 -7.61 19.99 -15.26
CA VAL A 353 -7.56 19.90 -16.72
C VAL A 353 -7.75 18.46 -17.20
N GLU A 354 -7.28 17.45 -16.47
CA GLU A 354 -7.47 16.04 -16.86
C GLU A 354 -8.93 15.62 -16.65
N TRP A 355 -9.58 16.08 -15.57
CA TRP A 355 -11.03 15.96 -15.40
C TRP A 355 -11.78 16.70 -16.51
N VAL A 356 -11.38 17.93 -16.86
CA VAL A 356 -11.97 18.69 -17.97
C VAL A 356 -11.76 17.97 -19.30
N LYS A 357 -10.60 17.35 -19.56
CA LYS A 357 -10.37 16.51 -20.76
C LYS A 357 -11.32 15.31 -20.79
N LEU A 358 -11.40 14.55 -19.70
CA LEU A 358 -12.27 13.38 -19.58
C LEU A 358 -13.76 13.76 -19.71
N SER A 359 -14.17 14.87 -19.10
CA SER A 359 -15.52 15.41 -19.19
C SER A 359 -15.85 15.96 -20.59
N LEU A 360 -14.92 16.66 -21.26
CA LEU A 360 -15.10 17.17 -22.62
C LEU A 360 -15.07 16.04 -23.67
N GLN A 361 -14.26 15.00 -23.47
CA GLN A 361 -14.27 13.79 -24.31
C GLN A 361 -15.60 13.04 -24.17
N ARG A 362 -16.14 12.93 -22.96
CA ARG A 362 -17.49 12.37 -22.71
C ARG A 362 -18.60 13.25 -23.30
N ALA A 363 -18.40 14.56 -23.37
CA ALA A 363 -19.40 15.54 -23.84
C ALA A 363 -19.31 15.91 -25.34
N GLY A 364 -18.31 15.43 -26.08
CA GLY A 364 -18.19 15.63 -27.53
C GLY A 364 -17.82 17.06 -27.98
N ALA A 365 -17.16 17.85 -27.13
CA ALA A 365 -16.89 19.28 -27.40
C ALA A 365 -15.67 19.52 -28.34
N PRO A 366 -15.66 20.60 -29.15
CA PRO A 366 -14.65 20.86 -30.20
C PRO A 366 -13.39 21.60 -29.69
N VAL A 367 -12.89 21.30 -28.49
CA VAL A 367 -11.67 21.91 -27.96
C VAL A 367 -10.46 21.05 -28.29
N THR A 368 -9.40 21.62 -28.85
CA THR A 368 -8.20 20.84 -29.17
C THR A 368 -7.40 20.52 -27.90
N VAL A 369 -6.96 19.26 -27.76
CA VAL A 369 -6.16 18.76 -26.61
C VAL A 369 -4.93 19.65 -26.35
N ARG A 370 -4.36 20.22 -27.40
CA ARG A 370 -3.16 21.05 -27.38
C ARG A 370 -3.37 22.45 -26.77
N GLU A 371 -4.55 23.04 -26.97
CA GLU A 371 -4.92 24.33 -26.38
C GLU A 371 -5.25 24.18 -24.89
N LEU A 372 -5.94 23.09 -24.55
CA LEU A 372 -6.24 22.74 -23.16
C LEU A 372 -4.96 22.50 -22.35
N GLU A 373 -4.00 21.76 -22.90
CA GLU A 373 -2.68 21.53 -22.27
C GLU A 373 -1.85 22.81 -22.09
N ARG A 374 -2.02 23.81 -22.96
CA ARG A 374 -1.28 25.08 -22.87
C ARG A 374 -1.84 25.97 -21.76
N ALA A 375 -3.16 26.01 -21.60
CA ALA A 375 -3.84 26.69 -20.48
C ALA A 375 -3.59 25.97 -19.14
N ALA A 376 -3.58 24.64 -19.15
CA ALA A 376 -3.37 23.79 -17.98
C ALA A 376 -2.01 23.93 -17.30
N ARG A 377 -0.95 24.20 -18.09
CA ARG A 377 0.41 24.37 -17.56
C ARG A 377 0.56 25.61 -16.68
N GLN A 378 -0.43 26.52 -16.67
CA GLN A 378 -0.43 27.73 -15.84
C GLN A 378 -1.30 27.59 -14.58
N LEU A 379 -1.98 26.45 -14.39
CA LEU A 379 -2.87 26.21 -13.26
C LEU A 379 -2.23 25.22 -12.27
N PRO A 380 -2.41 25.40 -10.95
CA PRO A 380 -2.01 24.38 -9.98
C PRO A 380 -2.68 23.04 -10.32
N PRO A 381 -2.03 21.89 -10.07
CA PRO A 381 -2.65 20.59 -10.30
C PRO A 381 -3.92 20.49 -9.43
N GLY A 382 -5.07 20.25 -10.07
CA GLY A 382 -6.31 19.98 -9.35
C GLY A 382 -6.20 18.69 -8.51
N ALA A 383 -7.15 18.52 -7.59
CA ALA A 383 -7.22 17.38 -6.67
C ALA A 383 -7.14 16.02 -7.40
N PHE A 384 -7.70 15.91 -8.61
CA PHE A 384 -7.68 14.68 -9.39
C PHE A 384 -6.31 14.39 -10.00
N ARG A 385 -5.55 15.40 -10.43
CA ARG A 385 -4.14 15.20 -10.82
C ARG A 385 -3.27 14.74 -9.65
N ILE A 386 -3.51 15.26 -8.44
CA ILE A 386 -2.81 14.78 -7.23
C ILE A 386 -3.16 13.32 -6.96
N LEU A 387 -4.44 12.97 -6.98
CA LEU A 387 -4.91 11.60 -6.78
C LEU A 387 -4.29 10.62 -7.78
N ARG A 388 -4.31 10.96 -9.08
CA ARG A 388 -3.68 10.17 -10.14
C ARG A 388 -2.19 10.00 -9.94
N ALA A 389 -1.48 11.05 -9.51
CA ALA A 389 -0.06 10.98 -9.24
C ALA A 389 0.28 10.13 -8.00
N LEU A 390 -0.55 10.20 -6.95
CA LEU A 390 -0.44 9.32 -5.78
C LEU A 390 -0.65 7.85 -6.17
N SER A 391 -1.67 7.57 -6.98
CA SER A 391 -1.93 6.21 -7.47
C SER A 391 -0.81 5.69 -8.37
N ALA A 392 -0.38 6.48 -9.35
CA ALA A 392 0.74 6.13 -10.23
C ALA A 392 2.05 5.92 -9.45
N GLY A 393 2.27 6.68 -8.38
CA GLY A 393 3.41 6.54 -7.47
C GLY A 393 3.33 5.36 -6.51
N GLY A 394 2.25 4.57 -6.55
CA GLY A 394 2.01 3.45 -5.65
C GLY A 394 1.75 3.88 -4.20
N LEU A 395 1.31 5.13 -4.01
CA LEU A 395 0.93 5.72 -2.71
C LEU A 395 -0.56 5.53 -2.41
N LEU A 396 -1.37 5.40 -3.46
CA LEU A 396 -2.74 4.88 -3.42
C LEU A 396 -2.79 3.61 -4.25
N ARG A 397 -3.22 2.51 -3.64
CA ARG A 397 -3.16 1.17 -4.24
C ARG A 397 -4.56 0.60 -4.33
N ASN A 398 -4.85 -0.02 -5.47
CA ASN A 398 -6.05 -0.82 -5.63
C ASN A 398 -5.88 -2.11 -4.84
N LEU A 399 -6.89 -2.48 -4.05
CA LEU A 399 -6.91 -3.82 -3.44
C LEU A 399 -7.19 -4.91 -4.48
N GLU A 400 -7.98 -4.58 -5.52
CA GLU A 400 -8.23 -5.40 -6.71
C GLU A 400 -8.48 -4.51 -7.94
N PRO A 401 -8.35 -5.04 -9.17
CA PRO A 401 -8.71 -4.29 -10.38
C PRO A 401 -10.18 -3.83 -10.35
N GLY A 402 -10.40 -2.52 -10.29
CA GLY A 402 -11.74 -1.92 -10.21
C GLY A 402 -12.32 -1.81 -8.80
N ALA A 403 -11.57 -2.26 -7.77
CA ALA A 403 -11.94 -2.10 -6.38
C ALA A 403 -11.50 -0.73 -5.83
N GLU A 404 -11.86 -0.51 -4.57
CA GLU A 404 -11.52 0.68 -3.81
C GLU A 404 -10.00 0.85 -3.60
N LEU A 405 -9.59 2.10 -3.47
CA LEU A 405 -8.21 2.52 -3.27
C LEU A 405 -7.90 2.61 -1.77
N SER A 406 -6.71 2.18 -1.38
CA SER A 406 -6.18 2.30 -0.02
C SER A 406 -4.82 3.01 -0.02
N LEU A 407 -4.50 3.72 1.05
CA LEU A 407 -3.17 4.34 1.21
C LEU A 407 -2.10 3.28 1.49
N GLY A 408 -0.93 3.43 0.87
CA GLY A 408 0.24 2.60 1.11
C GLY A 408 1.54 3.31 0.73
N PRO A 409 2.72 2.75 1.01
CA PRO A 409 3.00 1.58 1.86
C PRO A 409 2.69 1.87 3.34
N GLN A 410 2.38 0.83 4.13
CA GLN A 410 1.89 1.01 5.51
C GLN A 410 2.83 1.81 6.42
N TRP A 411 4.16 1.67 6.28
CA TRP A 411 5.10 2.46 7.09
C TRP A 411 5.00 3.97 6.81
N LEU A 412 4.69 4.35 5.56
CA LEU A 412 4.53 5.75 5.17
C LEU A 412 3.21 6.30 5.69
N VAL A 413 2.14 5.47 5.64
CA VAL A 413 0.85 5.75 6.27
C VAL A 413 1.02 5.98 7.78
N ASN A 414 1.77 5.12 8.46
CA ASN A 414 2.05 5.27 9.89
C ASN A 414 2.78 6.59 10.18
N ILE A 415 3.80 6.96 9.39
CA ILE A 415 4.50 8.24 9.55
C ILE A 415 3.56 9.43 9.33
N ALA A 416 2.77 9.41 8.25
CA ALA A 416 1.85 10.48 7.91
C ALA A 416 0.76 10.64 8.98
N ARG A 417 0.19 9.53 9.46
CA ARG A 417 -0.76 9.49 10.58
C ARG A 417 -0.16 10.06 11.86
N SER A 418 1.03 9.62 12.27
CA SER A 418 1.70 10.14 13.47
C SER A 418 2.06 11.63 13.35
N ALA A 419 2.36 12.12 12.15
CA ALA A 419 2.55 13.55 11.91
C ALA A 419 1.22 14.33 11.96
N ALA A 420 0.15 13.79 11.36
CA ALA A 420 -1.18 14.39 11.40
C ALA A 420 -1.72 14.51 12.82
N LEU A 421 -1.64 13.43 13.62
CA LEU A 421 -2.04 13.44 15.03
C LEU A 421 -1.24 14.46 15.84
N ARG A 422 0.09 14.51 15.69
CA ARG A 422 0.91 15.53 16.38
C ARG A 422 0.53 16.95 15.99
N GLN A 423 0.20 17.19 14.72
CA GLN A 423 -0.25 18.51 14.28
C GLN A 423 -1.62 18.84 14.85
N LEU A 424 -2.56 17.88 14.87
CA LEU A 424 -3.90 18.04 15.45
C LEU A 424 -3.82 18.37 16.95
N LEU A 425 -2.99 17.64 17.70
CA LEU A 425 -2.77 17.90 19.14
C LEU A 425 -1.99 19.19 19.44
N GLY A 426 -1.40 19.82 18.42
CA GLY A 426 -0.82 21.16 18.52
C GLY A 426 -1.81 22.29 18.26
N ARG A 427 -3.07 21.97 17.92
CA ARG A 427 -4.16 22.94 17.70
C ARG A 427 -4.98 23.15 18.99
N PRO A 428 -5.86 24.16 19.05
CA PRO A 428 -6.73 24.39 20.20
C PRO A 428 -7.52 23.13 20.59
N ALA A 429 -7.78 22.98 21.88
CA ALA A 429 -8.40 21.77 22.43
C ALA A 429 -9.79 21.44 21.87
N LEU A 430 -10.49 22.46 21.38
CA LEU A 430 -11.75 22.28 20.68
C LEU A 430 -11.60 21.43 19.39
N GLU A 431 -10.55 21.64 18.59
CA GLU A 431 -10.38 20.94 17.31
C GLU A 431 -10.09 19.44 17.48
N TRP A 432 -9.25 19.06 18.43
CA TRP A 432 -9.02 17.64 18.70
C TRP A 432 -10.14 17.02 19.55
N GLY A 433 -10.88 17.82 20.30
CA GLY A 433 -12.16 17.44 20.93
C GLY A 433 -13.22 17.04 19.90
N GLU A 434 -13.32 17.75 18.77
CA GLU A 434 -14.20 17.35 17.66
C GLU A 434 -13.78 16.02 17.04
N ALA A 435 -12.48 15.79 16.86
CA ALA A 435 -11.97 14.52 16.35
C ALA A 435 -12.29 13.34 17.30
N LEU A 436 -12.32 13.55 18.62
CA LEU A 436 -12.71 12.51 19.58
C LEU A 436 -14.19 12.09 19.46
N LEU A 437 -15.04 12.94 18.91
CA LEU A 437 -16.46 12.61 18.67
C LEU A 437 -16.66 11.74 17.43
N SER A 438 -15.66 11.63 16.55
CA SER A 438 -15.71 10.76 15.38
C SER A 438 -15.26 9.35 15.74
N PRO A 439 -16.13 8.31 15.62
CA PRO A 439 -15.78 6.94 16.01
C PRO A 439 -14.53 6.39 15.32
N GLY A 440 -14.27 6.80 14.07
CA GLY A 440 -13.12 6.34 13.29
C GLY A 440 -11.77 6.92 13.73
N SER A 441 -11.76 8.06 14.42
CA SER A 441 -10.52 8.72 14.84
C SER A 441 -10.31 8.71 16.35
N ALA A 442 -11.38 8.55 17.15
CA ALA A 442 -11.36 8.61 18.61
C ALA A 442 -10.22 7.82 19.25
N ILE A 443 -10.08 6.52 18.93
CA ILE A 443 -9.04 5.65 19.51
C ILE A 443 -7.63 6.17 19.17
N SER A 444 -7.38 6.56 17.92
CA SER A 444 -6.07 7.06 17.51
C SER A 444 -5.72 8.40 18.16
N VAL A 445 -6.72 9.26 18.37
CA VAL A 445 -6.54 10.54 19.07
C VAL A 445 -6.28 10.30 20.56
N LEU A 446 -7.02 9.38 21.19
CA LEU A 446 -6.82 8.96 22.58
C LEU A 446 -5.40 8.43 22.82
N ASP A 447 -4.95 7.48 21.99
CA ASP A 447 -3.61 6.89 22.11
C ASP A 447 -2.52 7.97 21.95
N ALA A 448 -2.70 8.91 21.01
CA ALA A 448 -1.75 9.99 20.79
C ALA A 448 -1.74 11.01 21.93
N LEU A 449 -2.90 11.31 22.52
CA LEU A 449 -3.03 12.17 23.70
C LEU A 449 -2.35 11.55 24.91
N HIS A 450 -2.54 10.25 25.15
CA HIS A 450 -1.88 9.53 26.24
C HIS A 450 -0.36 9.64 26.15
N VAL A 451 0.22 9.32 24.99
CA VAL A 451 1.67 9.46 24.75
C VAL A 451 2.15 10.90 24.94
N ARG A 452 1.35 11.90 24.54
CA ARG A 452 1.75 13.31 24.65
C ARG A 452 1.67 13.82 26.09
N LEU A 453 0.64 13.45 26.83
CA LEU A 453 0.46 13.79 28.25
C LEU A 453 1.55 13.16 29.13
N GLU A 454 2.00 11.94 28.82
CA GLU A 454 3.16 11.33 29.49
C GLU A 454 4.47 12.09 29.27
N GLN A 455 4.60 12.78 28.14
CA GLN A 455 5.82 13.51 27.78
C GLN A 455 5.83 14.96 28.27
N ASP A 456 4.67 15.64 28.21
CA ASP A 456 4.55 17.08 28.41
C ASP A 456 3.07 17.47 28.65
N PRO A 457 2.57 17.35 29.89
CA PRO A 457 1.14 17.48 30.19
C PRO A 457 0.63 18.93 30.19
N ASP A 458 1.45 19.88 30.66
CA ASP A 458 1.01 21.25 30.97
C ASP A 458 0.32 21.96 29.78
N PRO A 459 0.88 21.95 28.55
CA PRO A 459 0.25 22.67 27.43
C PRO A 459 -1.12 22.12 27.02
N ILE A 460 -1.36 20.82 27.24
CA ILE A 460 -2.64 20.18 26.92
C ILE A 460 -3.67 20.49 28.01
N VAL A 461 -3.27 20.35 29.28
CA VAL A 461 -4.16 20.58 30.41
C VAL A 461 -4.61 22.04 30.46
N ASP A 462 -3.66 22.97 30.38
CA ASP A 462 -3.97 24.40 30.39
C ASP A 462 -4.85 24.77 29.19
N GLY A 463 -4.54 24.24 28.01
CA GLY A 463 -5.30 24.48 26.79
C GLY A 463 -6.76 24.02 26.86
N VAL A 464 -7.08 22.97 27.63
CA VAL A 464 -8.47 22.52 27.88
C VAL A 464 -9.16 23.42 28.91
N LEU A 465 -8.47 23.75 30.01
CA LEU A 465 -9.03 24.56 31.11
C LEU A 465 -9.33 26.01 30.69
N GLU A 466 -8.57 26.55 29.74
CA GLU A 466 -8.73 27.90 29.19
C GLU A 466 -9.84 28.04 28.13
N LEU A 467 -10.51 26.96 27.73
CA LEU A 467 -11.57 27.04 26.72
C LEU A 467 -12.81 27.80 27.24
N GLU A 468 -13.22 28.82 26.48
CA GLU A 468 -14.44 29.61 26.75
C GLU A 468 -15.73 28.86 26.34
N ALA A 469 -15.64 27.96 25.35
CA ALA A 469 -16.79 27.25 24.75
C ALA A 469 -17.23 26.00 25.55
N ARG A 470 -17.56 26.20 26.83
CA ARG A 470 -17.84 25.12 27.81
C ARG A 470 -19.10 24.28 27.50
N ASP A 471 -20.02 24.80 26.69
CA ASP A 471 -21.26 24.11 26.33
C ASP A 471 -21.13 23.24 25.06
N SER A 472 -19.94 23.16 24.46
CA SER A 472 -19.73 22.37 23.24
C SER A 472 -19.50 20.87 23.52
N PRO A 473 -20.06 19.95 22.70
CA PRO A 473 -19.75 18.51 22.81
C PRO A 473 -18.25 18.22 22.67
N ALA A 474 -17.54 19.00 21.85
CA ALA A 474 -16.10 18.87 21.66
C ALA A 474 -15.31 19.23 22.93
N TYR A 475 -15.73 20.26 23.66
CA TYR A 475 -15.18 20.57 24.98
C TYR A 475 -15.42 19.41 25.97
N ALA A 476 -16.64 18.89 26.04
CA ALA A 476 -16.95 17.77 26.92
C ALA A 476 -16.10 16.52 26.60
N ALA A 477 -15.94 16.19 25.32
CA ALA A 477 -15.08 15.09 24.88
C ALA A 477 -13.61 15.32 25.24
N ALA A 478 -13.11 16.56 25.08
CA ALA A 478 -11.75 16.94 25.46
C ALA A 478 -11.49 16.78 26.96
N VAL A 479 -12.41 17.26 27.80
CA VAL A 479 -12.34 17.14 29.27
C VAL A 479 -12.43 15.67 29.70
N GLU A 480 -13.41 14.92 29.18
CA GLU A 480 -13.60 13.51 29.53
C GLU A 480 -12.37 12.68 29.15
N CYS A 481 -11.81 12.93 27.96
CA CYS A 481 -10.57 12.30 27.53
C CYS A 481 -9.42 12.61 28.50
N LEU A 482 -9.24 13.87 28.88
CA LEU A 482 -8.17 14.29 29.78
C LEU A 482 -8.30 13.63 31.15
N VAL A 483 -9.51 13.58 31.70
CA VAL A 483 -9.83 12.89 32.96
C VAL A 483 -9.46 11.40 32.86
N ARG A 484 -9.96 10.69 31.84
CA ARG A 484 -9.68 9.26 31.61
C ARG A 484 -8.19 8.96 31.45
N VAL A 485 -7.46 9.81 30.72
CA VAL A 485 -6.05 9.60 30.42
C VAL A 485 -5.15 9.89 31.63
N ILE A 486 -5.50 10.86 32.46
CA ILE A 486 -4.78 11.17 33.72
C ILE A 486 -5.14 10.19 34.85
N GLY A 487 -6.20 9.39 34.67
CA GLY A 487 -6.63 8.37 35.63
C GLY A 487 -7.47 8.94 36.79
N LEU A 488 -8.16 10.05 36.54
CA LEU A 488 -9.25 10.58 37.38
C LEU A 488 -10.58 9.95 36.94
#